data_AF-A0A108U554-F1
#
_entry.id   AF-A0A108U554-F1
#
_cell.length_a   1.000
_cell.length_b   1.000
_cell.length_c   1.000
_cell.angle_alpha   90.00
_cell.angle_beta   90.00
_cell.angle_gamma   90.00
#
_symmetry.space_group_name_H-M   'P 1'
#
loop_
_entity.id
_entity.type
_entity.pdbx_description
1 polymer ?
#
loop_
_entity_poly.entity_id
_entity_poly.type
_entity_poly.pdbx_seq_one_letter_code
_entity_poly.pdbx_strand_id
1 'polypeptide(L)'
;MRKTLMPSLLMLALAACQSGDKAAAAAQTGATATPSPAAAAPSDPKQTAERAFAALRKIDPQFERLGYSELVGDIDQDGQDDVAVLYGTGTPDATMAAMQKLVVLMTRPGGPQALPQSDMPDFCPQLDKIEAGKLYLHQIDICSAARPKATDYYVYKWNGKTIVQAEHQTMPQRVLADLKPLGVAFRARDKKVVLDAMTFPLEASNWPVYDTELEKAAKAAGGKIDRAMAEKYYTDLFPNDRADLYADAIGDLQGRPLKTDSSGSTSSSSPGKDGITYGLVVQPDPDEDREESNDNRIVDARVDLGMAEGDGGQNLVLLLIEGQLKIVAMNTAG
;
A
#
# COMPACT_ATOMS: atom_id res chain seq x y z
N MET A 1 -28.55 -4.88 58.13
CA MET A 1 -27.99 -4.63 59.48
C MET A 1 -26.49 -4.39 59.35
N ARG A 2 -26.01 -3.42 60.12
CA ARG A 2 -24.68 -2.80 60.15
C ARG A 2 -23.64 -3.67 60.90
N LYS A 3 -22.35 -3.48 60.55
CA LYS A 3 -21.09 -3.43 61.37
C LYS A 3 -19.97 -4.37 60.86
N THR A 4 -18.95 -3.84 60.16
CA THR A 4 -17.61 -3.32 60.64
C THR A 4 -16.66 -4.47 61.06
N LEU A 5 -15.38 -4.55 60.68
CA LEU A 5 -14.29 -3.56 60.64
C LEU A 5 -13.11 -4.01 59.72
N MET A 6 -12.44 -3.02 59.12
CA MET A 6 -11.06 -2.96 58.59
C MET A 6 -10.01 -2.91 59.74
N PRO A 7 -8.68 -2.62 59.56
CA PRO A 7 -7.67 -2.90 58.52
C PRO A 7 -6.29 -3.30 59.16
N SER A 8 -5.21 -3.51 58.38
CA SER A 8 -3.85 -3.08 58.78
C SER A 8 -2.84 -3.08 57.62
N LEU A 9 -2.14 -1.94 57.52
CA LEU A 9 -0.98 -1.63 56.68
C LEU A 9 0.30 -2.38 57.12
N LEU A 10 1.25 -2.55 56.19
CA LEU A 10 2.71 -2.51 56.44
C LEU A 10 3.36 -1.99 55.14
N MET A 11 3.71 -0.70 55.00
CA MET A 11 4.95 0.00 55.39
C MET A 11 6.26 -0.53 54.75
N LEU A 12 6.94 0.43 54.12
CA LEU A 12 8.29 0.47 53.53
C LEU A 12 9.39 -0.12 54.43
N ALA A 13 10.48 -0.59 53.82
CA ALA A 13 11.84 -0.16 54.20
C ALA A 13 12.90 -0.53 53.13
N LEU A 14 13.57 0.50 52.62
CA LEU A 14 14.93 0.46 52.10
C LEU A 14 15.89 0.03 53.23
N ALA A 15 16.85 -0.82 52.92
CA ALA A 15 18.09 -0.94 53.71
C ALA A 15 19.29 -1.06 52.78
N ALA A 16 20.18 -0.09 52.91
CA ALA A 16 21.50 -0.05 52.32
C ALA A 16 22.54 -0.55 53.33
N CYS A 17 23.69 -0.92 52.78
CA CYS A 17 25.04 -0.90 53.36
C CYS A 17 25.58 -2.11 54.16
N GLN A 18 26.77 -2.51 53.67
CA GLN A 18 28.03 -2.75 54.38
C GLN A 18 28.41 -4.18 54.79
N SER A 19 29.21 -4.77 53.88
CA SER A 19 30.61 -5.20 54.04
C SER A 19 31.00 -6.09 55.23
N GLY A 20 31.47 -7.29 54.89
CA GLY A 20 32.30 -8.16 55.72
C GLY A 20 33.14 -9.10 54.83
N ASP A 21 34.46 -9.01 54.99
CA ASP A 21 35.56 -9.44 54.11
C ASP A 21 35.93 -10.93 54.06
N LYS A 22 36.62 -11.29 52.94
CA LYS A 22 37.66 -12.34 52.73
C LYS A 22 37.24 -13.83 52.75
N ALA A 23 37.71 -14.73 51.89
CA ALA A 23 38.69 -14.79 50.78
C ALA A 23 38.30 -16.04 49.93
N ALA A 24 38.58 -16.19 48.64
CA ALA A 24 39.90 -16.40 48.04
C ALA A 24 39.80 -16.37 46.50
N ALA A 25 40.92 -16.03 45.88
CA ALA A 25 41.09 -15.67 44.48
C ALA A 25 41.00 -16.84 43.48
N ALA A 26 40.47 -16.54 42.29
CA ALA A 26 40.96 -17.11 41.03
C ALA A 26 40.80 -16.06 39.91
N ALA A 27 41.84 -15.96 39.09
CA ALA A 27 42.10 -14.88 38.15
C ALA A 27 40.99 -14.66 37.10
N GLN A 28 40.61 -13.39 36.90
CA GLN A 28 39.97 -12.94 35.67
C GLN A 28 40.94 -12.04 34.93
N THR A 29 41.48 -12.60 33.85
CA THR A 29 42.08 -11.89 32.73
C THR A 29 41.17 -10.73 32.32
N GLY A 30 41.72 -9.53 32.24
CA GLY A 30 41.02 -8.34 31.78
C GLY A 30 40.43 -8.58 30.39
N ALA A 31 39.12 -8.83 30.34
CA ALA A 31 38.35 -8.71 29.13
C ALA A 31 38.25 -7.21 28.82
N THR A 32 39.11 -6.72 27.92
CA THR A 32 38.87 -5.49 27.19
C THR A 32 37.49 -5.61 26.56
N ALA A 33 36.54 -4.82 27.06
CA ALA A 33 35.23 -4.68 26.46
C ALA A 33 35.43 -4.25 25.01
N THR A 34 35.17 -5.16 24.08
CA THR A 34 35.12 -4.85 22.65
C THR A 34 34.07 -3.77 22.48
N PRO A 35 34.39 -2.60 21.90
CA PRO A 35 33.37 -1.61 21.63
C PRO A 35 32.31 -2.26 20.74
N SER A 36 31.06 -2.15 21.16
CA SER A 36 29.92 -2.52 20.33
C SER A 36 30.08 -1.81 18.98
N PRO A 37 29.98 -2.51 17.84
CA PRO A 37 30.10 -1.85 16.55
C PRO A 37 29.07 -0.72 16.52
N ALA A 38 29.57 0.51 16.33
CA ALA A 38 28.70 1.63 16.05
C ALA A 38 27.84 1.23 14.85
N ALA A 39 26.52 1.44 14.94
CA ALA A 39 25.64 1.28 13.79
C ALA A 39 26.29 2.04 12.63
N ALA A 40 26.59 1.31 11.55
CA ALA A 40 27.16 1.92 10.36
C ALA A 40 26.24 3.08 9.96
N ALA A 41 26.83 4.24 9.66
CA ALA A 41 26.04 5.34 9.14
C ALA A 41 25.21 4.82 7.95
N PRO A 42 23.91 5.15 7.87
CA PRO A 42 23.07 4.66 6.79
C PRO A 42 23.74 5.00 5.46
N SER A 43 23.99 3.98 4.65
CA SER A 43 24.62 4.17 3.35
C SER A 43 23.73 5.04 2.48
N ASP A 44 24.32 6.00 1.78
CA ASP A 44 23.62 6.78 0.75
C ASP A 44 22.97 5.82 -0.26
N PRO A 45 21.63 5.83 -0.42
CA PRO A 45 20.92 4.90 -1.28
C PRO A 45 21.47 4.89 -2.72
N LYS A 46 21.89 6.06 -3.22
CA LYS A 46 22.46 6.17 -4.57
C LYS A 46 23.79 5.42 -4.69
N GLN A 47 24.64 5.49 -3.67
CA GLN A 47 25.91 4.75 -3.67
C GLN A 47 25.68 3.25 -3.52
N THR A 48 24.65 2.84 -2.79
CA THR A 48 24.26 1.43 -2.71
C THR A 48 23.77 0.90 -4.06
N ALA A 49 22.89 1.64 -4.75
CA ALA A 49 22.46 1.32 -6.11
C ALA A 49 23.65 1.21 -7.08
N GLU A 50 24.56 2.18 -7.09
CA GLU A 50 25.72 2.16 -8.01
C GLU A 50 26.66 0.98 -7.77
N ARG A 51 26.86 0.59 -6.51
CA ARG A 51 27.64 -0.62 -6.18
C ARG A 51 26.94 -1.88 -6.70
N ALA A 52 25.62 -1.96 -6.56
CA ALA A 52 24.83 -3.07 -7.09
C ALA A 52 24.88 -3.10 -8.62
N PHE A 53 24.73 -1.97 -9.29
CA PHE A 53 24.86 -1.85 -10.74
C PHE A 53 26.25 -2.29 -11.22
N ALA A 54 27.32 -1.86 -10.54
CA ALA A 54 28.68 -2.30 -10.88
C ALA A 54 28.88 -3.83 -10.75
N ALA A 55 28.21 -4.47 -9.79
CA ALA A 55 28.18 -5.94 -9.68
C ALA A 55 27.33 -6.56 -10.81
N LEU A 56 26.17 -5.98 -11.11
CA LEU A 56 25.27 -6.45 -12.16
C LEU A 56 25.91 -6.36 -13.55
N ARG A 57 26.65 -5.29 -13.89
CA ARG A 57 27.39 -5.18 -15.18
C ARG A 57 28.38 -6.32 -15.41
N LYS A 58 28.90 -6.93 -14.34
CA LYS A 58 29.83 -8.08 -14.43
C LYS A 58 29.08 -9.39 -14.70
N ILE A 59 27.86 -9.52 -14.18
CA ILE A 59 27.01 -10.69 -14.34
C ILE A 59 26.30 -10.65 -15.69
N ASP A 60 25.77 -9.49 -16.05
CA ASP A 60 25.02 -9.21 -17.27
C ASP A 60 25.47 -7.87 -17.86
N PRO A 61 26.41 -7.89 -18.82
CA PRO A 61 26.91 -6.67 -19.47
C PRO A 61 25.85 -5.89 -20.26
N GLN A 62 24.66 -6.46 -20.50
CA GLN A 62 23.61 -5.83 -21.30
C GLN A 62 22.48 -5.22 -20.46
N PHE A 63 22.54 -5.25 -19.12
CA PHE A 63 21.37 -4.95 -18.30
C PHE A 63 20.76 -3.56 -18.52
N GLU A 64 21.57 -2.55 -18.86
CA GLU A 64 21.08 -1.17 -19.05
C GLU A 64 20.53 -0.90 -20.46
N ARG A 65 20.71 -1.83 -21.39
CA ARG A 65 20.50 -1.61 -22.83
C ARG A 65 19.07 -1.16 -23.17
N LEU A 66 18.08 -1.68 -22.44
CA LEU A 66 16.66 -1.44 -22.69
C LEU A 66 15.97 -0.72 -21.52
N GLY A 67 16.75 0.02 -20.73
CA GLY A 67 16.26 0.72 -19.55
C GLY A 67 16.09 -0.19 -18.33
N TYR A 68 16.01 0.44 -17.16
CA TYR A 68 15.86 -0.21 -15.87
C TYR A 68 15.12 0.68 -14.88
N SER A 69 14.67 0.07 -13.79
CA SER A 69 14.20 0.73 -12.57
C SER A 69 14.76 0.01 -11.36
N GLU A 70 14.95 0.73 -10.26
CA GLU A 70 15.50 0.20 -9.03
C GLU A 70 14.72 0.60 -7.78
N LEU A 71 14.84 -0.24 -6.76
CA LEU A 71 14.49 0.08 -5.38
C LEU A 71 15.69 -0.19 -4.49
N VAL A 72 15.87 0.67 -3.48
CA VAL A 72 16.91 0.53 -2.46
C VAL A 72 16.23 0.45 -1.10
N GLY A 73 16.59 -0.57 -0.33
CA GLY A 73 16.08 -0.75 1.03
C GLY A 73 16.53 -2.06 1.65
N ASP A 74 16.50 -2.11 2.97
CA ASP A 74 16.92 -3.26 3.78
C ASP A 74 15.87 -4.39 3.73
N ILE A 75 16.15 -5.45 2.96
CA ILE A 75 15.23 -6.58 2.73
C ILE A 75 15.39 -7.65 3.83
N ASP A 76 16.62 -7.90 4.29
CA ASP A 76 16.91 -8.92 5.30
C ASP A 76 17.04 -8.40 6.74
N GLN A 77 16.86 -7.10 6.92
CA GLN A 77 16.88 -6.39 8.20
C GLN A 77 18.25 -6.44 8.89
N ASP A 78 19.33 -6.50 8.12
CA ASP A 78 20.70 -6.51 8.65
C ASP A 78 21.28 -5.10 8.93
N GLY A 79 20.51 -4.06 8.62
CA GLY A 79 20.89 -2.66 8.79
C GLY A 79 21.65 -2.07 7.60
N GLN A 80 21.80 -2.80 6.49
CA GLN A 80 22.32 -2.32 5.22
C GLN A 80 21.24 -2.42 4.15
N ASP A 81 21.18 -1.42 3.27
CA ASP A 81 20.24 -1.46 2.16
C ASP A 81 20.68 -2.48 1.10
N ASP A 82 19.71 -3.21 0.58
CA ASP A 82 19.81 -4.06 -0.60
C ASP A 82 19.24 -3.35 -1.84
N VAL A 83 19.37 -3.96 -3.02
CA VAL A 83 18.90 -3.35 -4.27
C VAL A 83 18.08 -4.36 -5.09
N ALA A 84 16.83 -4.02 -5.40
CA ALA A 84 16.05 -4.73 -6.40
C ALA A 84 16.12 -3.97 -7.73
N VAL A 85 16.51 -4.64 -8.80
CA VAL A 85 16.64 -4.06 -10.15
C VAL A 85 15.74 -4.81 -11.10
N LEU A 86 14.91 -4.07 -11.82
CA LEU A 86 14.08 -4.57 -12.90
C LEU A 86 14.57 -3.95 -14.20
N TYR A 87 14.92 -4.75 -15.20
CA TYR A 87 15.44 -4.23 -16.47
C TYR A 87 14.93 -4.98 -17.68
N GLY A 88 14.92 -4.27 -18.81
CA GLY A 88 14.42 -4.78 -20.08
C GLY A 88 15.38 -5.80 -20.70
N THR A 89 14.82 -6.88 -21.23
CA THR A 89 15.54 -7.88 -22.04
C THR A 89 14.87 -8.06 -23.40
N GLY A 90 15.68 -8.42 -24.39
CA GLY A 90 15.23 -8.57 -25.77
C GLY A 90 16.37 -9.03 -26.67
N THR A 91 16.06 -9.25 -27.95
CA THR A 91 17.06 -9.59 -28.96
C THR A 91 18.10 -8.46 -29.11
N PRO A 92 19.32 -8.74 -29.60
CA PRO A 92 20.38 -7.73 -29.71
C PRO A 92 19.98 -6.47 -30.51
N ASP A 93 19.06 -6.61 -31.46
CA ASP A 93 18.51 -5.55 -32.32
C ASP A 93 17.24 -4.89 -31.77
N ALA A 94 16.69 -5.39 -30.65
CA ALA A 94 15.50 -4.82 -30.05
C ALA A 94 15.77 -3.38 -29.58
N THR A 95 14.84 -2.47 -29.88
CA THR A 95 14.83 -1.08 -29.37
C THR A 95 13.92 -0.91 -28.16
N MET A 96 13.14 -1.95 -27.82
CA MET A 96 12.24 -2.00 -26.67
C MET A 96 12.35 -3.35 -25.98
N ALA A 97 12.06 -3.39 -24.68
CA ALA A 97 11.97 -4.62 -23.91
C ALA A 97 10.76 -5.44 -24.36
N ALA A 98 10.99 -6.71 -24.71
CA ALA A 98 9.92 -7.69 -24.91
C ALA A 98 9.55 -8.38 -23.58
N MET A 99 10.51 -8.44 -22.66
CA MET A 99 10.40 -9.04 -21.34
C MET A 99 11.17 -8.21 -20.33
N GLN A 100 10.80 -8.32 -19.05
CA GLN A 100 11.54 -7.70 -17.96
C GLN A 100 12.17 -8.78 -17.09
N LYS A 101 13.34 -8.48 -16.53
CA LYS A 101 14.08 -9.38 -15.65
C LYS A 101 14.30 -8.68 -14.30
N LEU A 102 13.80 -9.31 -13.24
CA LEU A 102 14.08 -8.91 -11.87
C LEU A 102 15.39 -9.57 -11.40
N VAL A 103 16.25 -8.78 -10.76
CA VAL A 103 17.42 -9.23 -10.01
C VAL A 103 17.43 -8.52 -8.67
N VAL A 104 17.53 -9.28 -7.58
CA VAL A 104 17.74 -8.73 -6.24
C VAL A 104 19.21 -8.93 -5.86
N LEU A 105 19.90 -7.85 -5.51
CA LEU A 105 21.29 -7.84 -5.07
C LEU A 105 21.36 -7.52 -3.59
N MET A 106 21.79 -8.50 -2.81
CA MET A 106 21.97 -8.35 -1.37
C MET A 106 23.31 -7.70 -1.06
N THR A 107 23.35 -6.68 -0.21
CA THR A 107 24.59 -6.04 0.22
C THR A 107 25.31 -6.95 1.22
N ARG A 108 26.55 -7.33 0.92
CA ARG A 108 27.37 -8.22 1.75
C ARG A 108 28.78 -7.66 1.94
N PRO A 109 29.54 -8.13 2.96
CA PRO A 109 30.91 -7.64 3.20
C PRO A 109 31.87 -7.78 2.01
N GLY A 110 31.64 -8.76 1.13
CA GLY A 110 32.41 -8.97 -0.11
C GLY A 110 31.93 -8.16 -1.32
N GLY A 111 30.94 -7.29 -1.14
CA GLY A 111 30.22 -6.59 -2.20
C GLY A 111 28.83 -7.18 -2.48
N PRO A 112 28.02 -6.53 -3.33
CA PRO A 112 26.67 -6.98 -3.64
C PRO A 112 26.65 -8.37 -4.27
N GLN A 113 25.70 -9.21 -3.84
CA GLN A 113 25.53 -10.59 -4.31
C GLN A 113 24.12 -10.76 -4.88
N ALA A 114 24.03 -11.09 -6.17
CA ALA A 114 22.75 -11.38 -6.80
C ALA A 114 22.14 -12.69 -6.28
N LEU A 115 20.85 -12.65 -5.97
CA LEU A 115 20.07 -13.84 -5.64
C LEU A 115 19.87 -14.73 -6.89
N PRO A 116 19.63 -16.05 -6.71
CA PRO A 116 19.40 -16.94 -7.83
C PRO A 116 18.17 -16.53 -8.65
N GLN A 117 18.31 -16.51 -9.99
CA GLN A 117 17.19 -16.16 -10.87
C GLN A 117 16.02 -17.15 -10.75
N SER A 118 16.28 -18.40 -10.38
CA SER A 118 15.24 -19.42 -10.14
C SER A 118 14.28 -19.08 -9.00
N ASP A 119 14.67 -18.14 -8.14
CA ASP A 119 13.89 -17.74 -6.97
C ASP A 119 13.10 -16.44 -7.24
N MET A 120 13.29 -15.83 -8.43
CA MET A 120 12.56 -14.65 -8.86
C MET A 120 11.20 -15.06 -9.48
N PRO A 121 10.17 -14.20 -9.39
CA PRO A 121 8.89 -14.43 -10.06
C PRO A 121 9.04 -14.69 -11.57
N ASP A 122 8.16 -15.54 -12.10
CA ASP A 122 8.08 -15.91 -13.52
C ASP A 122 7.04 -15.10 -14.32
N PHE A 123 6.39 -14.13 -13.67
CA PHE A 123 5.48 -13.16 -14.29
C PHE A 123 6.20 -11.86 -14.69
N CYS A 124 5.50 -10.98 -15.42
CA CYS A 124 5.97 -9.62 -15.71
C CYS A 124 5.90 -8.74 -14.45
N PRO A 125 7.01 -8.45 -13.75
CA PRO A 125 6.97 -7.73 -12.48
C PRO A 125 7.12 -6.22 -12.70
N GLN A 126 6.48 -5.43 -11.86
CA GLN A 126 6.77 -4.01 -11.66
C GLN A 126 7.20 -3.80 -10.20
N LEU A 127 8.23 -2.98 -10.00
CA LEU A 127 8.69 -2.62 -8.66
C LEU A 127 7.72 -1.61 -8.02
N ASP A 128 7.24 -1.89 -6.81
CA ASP A 128 6.45 -0.95 -5.99
C ASP A 128 7.34 -0.28 -4.95
N LYS A 129 7.75 -1.04 -3.91
CA LYS A 129 8.60 -0.52 -2.83
C LYS A 129 9.33 -1.61 -2.06
N ILE A 130 10.33 -1.20 -1.28
CA ILE A 130 10.91 -2.00 -0.19
C ILE A 130 10.55 -1.29 1.11
N GLU A 131 9.85 -1.99 2.00
CA GLU A 131 9.42 -1.42 3.28
C GLU A 131 9.37 -2.52 4.35
N ALA A 132 9.97 -2.23 5.51
CA ALA A 132 9.94 -3.12 6.67
C ALA A 132 10.37 -4.59 6.39
N GLY A 133 11.47 -4.78 5.65
CA GLY A 133 12.00 -6.11 5.33
C GLY A 133 11.18 -6.88 4.29
N LYS A 134 10.36 -6.19 3.51
CA LYS A 134 9.51 -6.77 2.46
C LYS A 134 9.73 -6.06 1.13
N LEU A 135 9.80 -6.85 0.06
CA LEU A 135 9.79 -6.38 -1.32
C LEU A 135 8.36 -6.50 -1.87
N TYR A 136 7.80 -5.37 -2.30
CA TYR A 136 6.48 -5.29 -2.90
C TYR A 136 6.61 -5.23 -4.41
N LEU A 137 5.90 -6.12 -5.10
CA LEU A 137 5.88 -6.23 -6.56
C LEU A 137 4.44 -6.26 -7.05
N HIS A 138 4.21 -5.66 -8.21
CA HIS A 138 2.98 -5.86 -8.96
C HIS A 138 3.26 -6.82 -10.11
N GLN A 139 2.32 -7.73 -10.41
CA GLN A 139 2.29 -8.36 -11.72
C GLN A 139 1.51 -7.44 -12.66
N ILE A 140 2.07 -7.21 -13.84
CA ILE A 140 1.43 -6.42 -14.88
C ILE A 140 0.93 -7.28 -16.03
N ASP A 141 -0.09 -6.77 -16.73
CA ASP A 141 -0.73 -7.43 -17.85
C ASP A 141 0.20 -7.67 -19.05
N ILE A 142 1.04 -6.69 -19.39
CA ILE A 142 1.92 -6.73 -20.57
C ILE A 142 3.27 -6.06 -20.25
N CYS A 143 4.35 -6.85 -20.19
CA CYS A 143 5.74 -6.38 -19.94
C CYS A 143 6.20 -5.23 -20.85
N SER A 144 5.72 -5.18 -22.09
CA SER A 144 6.15 -4.23 -23.12
C SER A 144 5.19 -3.05 -23.30
N ALA A 145 4.08 -3.00 -22.56
CA ALA A 145 3.17 -1.88 -22.63
C ALA A 145 3.84 -0.61 -22.07
N ALA A 146 3.59 0.53 -22.70
CA ALA A 146 4.09 1.82 -22.22
C ALA A 146 3.47 2.23 -20.87
N ARG A 147 2.23 1.79 -20.63
CA ARG A 147 1.46 1.98 -19.40
C ARG A 147 0.85 0.65 -18.97
N PRO A 148 1.67 -0.25 -18.39
CA PRO A 148 1.21 -1.56 -17.98
C PRO A 148 0.32 -1.47 -16.74
N LYS A 149 -0.74 -2.27 -16.67
CA LYS A 149 -1.71 -2.25 -15.57
C LYS A 149 -1.48 -3.41 -14.62
N ALA A 150 -1.60 -3.18 -13.31
CA ALA A 150 -1.38 -4.20 -12.30
C ALA A 150 -2.58 -5.15 -12.21
N THR A 151 -2.34 -6.45 -12.38
CA THR A 151 -3.36 -7.50 -12.24
C THR A 151 -3.37 -8.14 -10.85
N ASP A 152 -2.18 -8.23 -10.24
CA ASP A 152 -1.93 -8.90 -8.98
C ASP A 152 -0.84 -8.20 -8.18
N TYR A 153 -0.90 -8.37 -6.86
CA TYR A 153 -0.06 -7.68 -5.89
C TYR A 153 0.65 -8.72 -5.02
N TYR A 154 1.97 -8.65 -4.97
CA TYR A 154 2.81 -9.63 -4.29
C TYR A 154 3.67 -8.98 -3.23
N VAL A 155 3.86 -9.70 -2.13
CA VAL A 155 4.81 -9.37 -1.08
C VAL A 155 5.80 -10.51 -0.98
N TYR A 156 7.09 -10.18 -1.12
CA TYR A 156 8.20 -11.10 -0.92
C TYR A 156 8.95 -10.74 0.37
N LYS A 157 9.46 -11.75 1.07
CA LYS A 157 10.27 -11.56 2.28
C LYS A 157 11.51 -12.42 2.25
N TRP A 158 12.54 -11.99 2.95
CA TRP A 158 13.74 -12.80 3.19
C TRP A 158 13.41 -14.02 4.05
N ASN A 159 13.93 -15.19 3.67
CA ASN A 159 13.79 -16.44 4.44
C ASN A 159 15.09 -16.91 5.13
N GLY A 160 16.14 -16.09 5.10
CA GLY A 160 17.49 -16.48 5.55
C GLY A 160 18.44 -16.88 4.42
N LYS A 161 17.94 -17.09 3.20
CA LYS A 161 18.74 -17.52 2.03
C LYS A 161 18.36 -16.78 0.74
N THR A 162 17.07 -16.56 0.53
CA THR A 162 16.52 -15.92 -0.68
C THR A 162 15.23 -15.19 -0.33
N ILE A 163 14.63 -14.52 -1.30
CA ILE A 163 13.27 -13.99 -1.16
C ILE A 163 12.24 -15.07 -1.46
N VAL A 164 11.16 -15.10 -0.70
CA VAL A 164 10.02 -16.00 -0.93
C VAL A 164 8.72 -15.22 -0.87
N GLN A 165 7.74 -15.63 -1.68
CA GLN A 165 6.41 -15.04 -1.64
C GLN A 165 5.80 -15.25 -0.25
N ALA A 166 5.43 -14.16 0.40
CA ALA A 166 4.80 -14.11 1.71
C ALA A 166 3.29 -13.88 1.61
N GLU A 167 2.88 -12.99 0.71
CA GLU A 167 1.48 -12.59 0.51
C GLU A 167 1.23 -12.41 -0.99
N HIS A 168 0.01 -12.68 -1.42
CA HIS A 168 -0.49 -12.42 -2.78
C HIS A 168 -1.96 -12.00 -2.68
N GLN A 169 -2.31 -10.99 -3.46
CA GLN A 169 -3.67 -10.52 -3.63
C GLN A 169 -3.96 -10.35 -5.12
N THR A 170 -5.08 -10.88 -5.57
CA THR A 170 -5.64 -10.48 -6.86
C THR A 170 -6.14 -9.04 -6.78
N MET A 171 -6.28 -8.37 -7.91
CA MET A 171 -6.82 -7.01 -7.94
C MET A 171 -8.17 -6.84 -7.20
N PRO A 172 -9.19 -7.70 -7.36
CA PRO A 172 -10.40 -7.59 -6.56
C PRO A 172 -10.18 -7.78 -5.05
N GLN A 173 -9.24 -8.64 -4.65
CA GLN A 173 -8.87 -8.81 -3.23
C GLN A 173 -8.18 -7.56 -2.69
N ARG A 174 -7.33 -6.90 -3.48
CA ARG A 174 -6.70 -5.61 -3.13
C ARG A 174 -7.76 -4.53 -2.90
N VAL A 175 -8.73 -4.41 -3.82
CA VAL A 175 -9.86 -3.48 -3.66
C VAL A 175 -10.62 -3.75 -2.36
N LEU A 176 -10.96 -5.00 -2.06
CA LEU A 176 -11.62 -5.34 -0.80
C LEU A 176 -10.73 -5.00 0.42
N ALA A 177 -9.43 -5.30 0.36
CA ALA A 177 -8.51 -4.98 1.45
C ALA A 177 -8.47 -3.47 1.75
N ASP A 178 -8.47 -2.63 0.71
CA ASP A 178 -8.42 -1.16 0.84
C ASP A 178 -9.79 -0.54 1.17
N LEU A 179 -10.90 -1.15 0.73
CA LEU A 179 -12.25 -0.72 1.12
C LEU A 179 -12.50 -0.93 2.62
N LYS A 180 -11.95 -1.98 3.22
CA LYS A 180 -12.18 -2.32 4.63
C LYS A 180 -11.85 -1.17 5.60
N PRO A 181 -10.63 -0.59 5.61
CA PRO A 181 -10.33 0.56 6.48
C PRO A 181 -11.16 1.79 6.12
N LEU A 182 -11.51 1.98 4.84
CA LEU A 182 -12.37 3.09 4.42
C LEU A 182 -13.79 2.99 4.99
N GLY A 183 -14.38 1.80 5.02
CA GLY A 183 -15.69 1.57 5.66
C GLY A 183 -15.67 1.83 7.18
N VAL A 184 -14.59 1.45 7.86
CA VAL A 184 -14.37 1.79 9.28
C VAL A 184 -14.26 3.30 9.47
N ALA A 185 -13.51 3.99 8.60
CA ALA A 185 -13.35 5.43 8.65
C ALA A 185 -14.67 6.18 8.41
N PHE A 186 -15.48 5.73 7.45
CA PHE A 186 -16.81 6.28 7.25
C PHE A 186 -17.67 6.14 8.50
N ARG A 187 -17.71 4.96 9.13
CA ARG A 187 -18.46 4.74 10.37
C ARG A 187 -18.00 5.67 11.50
N ALA A 188 -16.69 5.81 11.66
CA ALA A 188 -16.08 6.61 12.72
C ALA A 188 -16.05 8.12 12.42
N ARG A 189 -16.45 8.54 11.21
CA ARG A 189 -16.28 9.91 10.70
C ARG A 189 -14.82 10.36 10.74
N ASP A 190 -13.90 9.43 10.49
CA ASP A 190 -12.47 9.74 10.40
C ASP A 190 -12.17 10.44 9.08
N LYS A 191 -12.29 11.76 9.12
CA LYS A 191 -12.01 12.63 7.98
C LYS A 191 -10.59 12.47 7.45
N LYS A 192 -9.61 12.09 8.28
CA LYS A 192 -8.22 11.96 7.81
C LYS A 192 -8.13 10.80 6.82
N VAL A 193 -8.63 9.63 7.19
CA VAL A 193 -8.58 8.44 6.33
C VAL A 193 -9.41 8.63 5.06
N VAL A 194 -10.63 9.19 5.18
CA VAL A 194 -11.50 9.41 4.01
C VAL A 194 -10.89 10.44 3.04
N LEU A 195 -10.34 11.55 3.53
CA LEU A 195 -9.72 12.57 2.68
C LEU A 195 -8.35 12.11 2.13
N ASP A 196 -7.62 11.22 2.81
CA ASP A 196 -6.39 10.59 2.28
C ASP A 196 -6.68 9.62 1.13
N ALA A 197 -7.90 9.09 1.05
CA ALA A 197 -8.39 8.32 -0.08
C ALA A 197 -8.83 9.21 -1.26
N MET A 198 -8.62 10.53 -1.23
CA MET A 198 -8.98 11.44 -2.32
C MET A 198 -7.76 12.09 -2.96
N THR A 199 -7.88 12.46 -4.24
CA THR A 199 -6.87 13.26 -4.94
C THR A 199 -7.40 14.68 -5.10
N PHE A 200 -6.76 15.66 -4.45
CA PHE A 200 -7.16 17.07 -4.50
C PHE A 200 -6.41 17.83 -5.61
N PRO A 201 -7.02 18.89 -6.20
CA PRO A 201 -8.36 19.40 -5.92
C PRO A 201 -9.47 18.53 -6.53
N LEU A 202 -10.67 18.55 -5.92
CA LEU A 202 -11.86 17.89 -6.45
C LEU A 202 -12.65 18.83 -7.35
N GLU A 203 -13.28 18.29 -8.39
CA GLU A 203 -14.28 19.00 -9.20
C GLU A 203 -15.63 18.96 -8.50
N ALA A 204 -16.19 20.10 -8.09
CA ALA A 204 -17.47 20.16 -7.37
C ALA A 204 -18.64 19.53 -8.16
N SER A 205 -18.57 19.51 -9.49
CA SER A 205 -19.56 18.87 -10.37
C SER A 205 -19.70 17.35 -10.17
N ASN A 206 -18.69 16.71 -9.58
CA ASN A 206 -18.65 15.26 -9.36
C ASN A 206 -19.18 14.86 -7.98
N TRP A 207 -19.72 15.81 -7.20
CA TRP A 207 -20.16 15.58 -5.83
C TRP A 207 -21.56 16.15 -5.60
N PRO A 208 -22.44 15.42 -4.89
CA PRO A 208 -23.79 15.87 -4.54
C PRO A 208 -23.75 16.81 -3.34
N VAL A 209 -23.17 17.99 -3.54
CA VAL A 209 -23.03 19.07 -2.55
C VAL A 209 -24.01 20.22 -2.80
N TYR A 210 -25.03 20.02 -3.63
CA TYR A 210 -26.00 21.05 -4.01
C TYR A 210 -26.65 21.72 -2.79
N ASP A 211 -26.81 23.05 -2.86
CA ASP A 211 -27.42 23.90 -1.84
C ASP A 211 -26.69 23.89 -0.48
N THR A 212 -25.40 23.52 -0.45
CA THR A 212 -24.55 23.53 0.76
C THR A 212 -23.61 24.73 0.84
N GLU A 213 -22.98 24.93 2.01
CA GLU A 213 -21.92 25.93 2.16
C GLU A 213 -20.65 25.54 1.40
N LEU A 214 -20.37 24.23 1.27
CA LEU A 214 -19.31 23.71 0.42
C LEU A 214 -19.50 24.09 -1.06
N GLU A 215 -20.71 23.96 -1.61
CA GLU A 215 -20.96 24.37 -3.00
C GLU A 215 -20.74 25.87 -3.21
N LYS A 216 -21.20 26.71 -2.26
CA LYS A 216 -20.95 28.16 -2.31
C LYS A 216 -19.46 28.47 -2.28
N ALA A 217 -18.70 27.81 -1.40
CA ALA A 217 -17.26 27.97 -1.29
C ALA A 217 -16.53 27.50 -2.56
N ALA A 218 -16.94 26.35 -3.12
CA ALA A 218 -16.38 25.81 -4.35
C ALA A 218 -16.67 26.72 -5.55
N LYS A 219 -17.90 27.25 -5.69
CA LYS A 219 -18.26 28.24 -6.73
C LYS A 219 -17.36 29.48 -6.67
N ALA A 220 -17.09 29.99 -5.47
CA ALA A 220 -16.15 31.10 -5.27
C ALA A 220 -14.70 30.74 -5.64
N ALA A 221 -14.33 29.47 -5.53
CA ALA A 221 -13.02 28.92 -5.91
C ALA A 221 -12.99 28.34 -7.35
N GLY A 222 -13.89 28.76 -8.24
CA GLY A 222 -13.88 28.33 -9.64
C GLY A 222 -14.35 26.88 -9.86
N GLY A 223 -15.18 26.36 -8.96
CA GLY A 223 -15.71 24.99 -9.01
C GLY A 223 -14.78 23.92 -8.41
N LYS A 224 -13.66 24.32 -7.79
CA LYS A 224 -12.70 23.41 -7.17
C LYS A 224 -12.90 23.32 -5.67
N ILE A 225 -12.71 22.13 -5.11
CA ILE A 225 -12.65 21.89 -3.67
C ILE A 225 -11.24 21.43 -3.34
N ASP A 226 -10.47 22.25 -2.62
CA ASP A 226 -9.16 21.84 -2.11
C ASP A 226 -9.29 21.02 -0.81
N ARG A 227 -8.17 20.47 -0.33
CA ARG A 227 -8.16 19.63 0.87
C ARG A 227 -8.63 20.37 2.12
N ALA A 228 -8.24 21.64 2.29
CA ALA A 228 -8.59 22.42 3.46
C ALA A 228 -10.09 22.77 3.48
N MET A 229 -10.67 23.05 2.31
CA MET A 229 -12.09 23.26 2.11
C MET A 229 -12.88 21.97 2.41
N ALA A 230 -12.46 20.83 1.86
CA ALA A 230 -13.08 19.54 2.14
C ALA A 230 -13.00 19.16 3.63
N GLU A 231 -11.88 19.47 4.30
CA GLU A 231 -11.75 19.25 5.73
C GLU A 231 -12.68 20.14 6.55
N LYS A 232 -12.81 21.42 6.16
CA LYS A 232 -13.68 22.40 6.83
C LYS A 232 -15.16 22.06 6.67
N TYR A 233 -15.58 21.64 5.47
CA TYR A 233 -16.96 21.33 5.12
C TYR A 233 -17.19 19.83 4.96
N TYR A 234 -16.51 19.00 5.76
CA TYR A 234 -16.54 17.54 5.61
C TYR A 234 -17.95 16.95 5.65
N THR A 235 -18.83 17.50 6.49
CA THR A 235 -20.23 17.05 6.61
C THR A 235 -21.10 17.38 5.40
N ASP A 236 -20.70 18.35 4.57
CA ASP A 236 -21.40 18.65 3.30
C ASP A 236 -20.98 17.62 2.23
N LEU A 237 -19.72 17.18 2.25
CA LEU A 237 -19.18 16.16 1.35
C LEU A 237 -19.70 14.75 1.73
N PHE A 238 -19.69 14.45 3.03
CA PHE A 238 -20.16 13.21 3.62
C PHE A 238 -21.12 13.47 4.79
N PRO A 239 -22.40 13.75 4.49
CA PRO A 239 -23.45 13.74 5.50
C PRO A 239 -23.49 12.41 6.26
N ASN A 240 -23.98 12.44 7.51
CA ASN A 240 -23.91 11.29 8.42
C ASN A 240 -24.62 10.04 7.87
N ASP A 241 -25.81 10.23 7.31
CA ASP A 241 -26.61 9.19 6.66
C ASP A 241 -25.85 8.55 5.48
N ARG A 242 -25.25 9.37 4.61
CA ARG A 242 -24.44 8.89 3.49
C ARG A 242 -23.20 8.13 3.95
N ALA A 243 -22.50 8.65 4.95
CA ALA A 243 -21.32 7.99 5.52
C ALA A 243 -21.70 6.65 6.17
N ASP A 244 -22.82 6.57 6.88
CA ASP A 244 -23.31 5.30 7.43
C ASP A 244 -23.69 4.31 6.35
N LEU A 245 -24.30 4.78 5.26
CA LEU A 245 -24.68 3.96 4.12
C LEU A 245 -23.45 3.36 3.42
N TYR A 246 -22.38 4.13 3.19
CA TYR A 246 -21.13 3.58 2.66
C TYR A 246 -20.48 2.59 3.61
N ALA A 247 -20.49 2.87 4.92
CA ALA A 247 -19.94 1.97 5.92
C ALA A 247 -20.72 0.64 5.98
N ASP A 248 -22.05 0.69 5.91
CA ASP A 248 -22.91 -0.51 5.84
C ASP A 248 -22.65 -1.30 4.54
N ALA A 249 -22.65 -0.63 3.38
CA ALA A 249 -22.42 -1.29 2.09
C ALA A 249 -21.06 -1.99 2.04
N ILE A 250 -19.98 -1.30 2.45
CA ILE A 250 -18.65 -1.91 2.54
C ILE A 250 -18.66 -3.09 3.51
N GLY A 251 -19.21 -2.91 4.72
CA GLY A 251 -19.24 -3.98 5.74
C GLY A 251 -19.95 -5.24 5.25
N ASP A 252 -21.07 -5.08 4.53
CA ASP A 252 -21.87 -6.19 4.01
C ASP A 252 -21.18 -6.94 2.86
N LEU A 253 -20.45 -6.22 2.01
CA LEU A 253 -19.82 -6.78 0.80
C LEU A 253 -18.45 -7.41 1.08
N GLN A 254 -17.75 -7.04 2.16
CA GLN A 254 -16.45 -7.62 2.55
C GLN A 254 -16.46 -9.15 2.70
N GLY A 255 -17.56 -9.72 3.18
CA GLY A 255 -17.68 -11.16 3.42
C GLY A 255 -18.25 -11.96 2.25
N ARG A 256 -18.56 -11.30 1.13
CA ARG A 256 -19.31 -11.92 0.03
C ARG A 256 -18.39 -12.36 -1.10
N PRO A 257 -18.68 -13.51 -1.74
CA PRO A 257 -17.93 -13.92 -2.91
C PRO A 257 -18.18 -12.94 -4.06
N LEU A 258 -17.12 -12.67 -4.82
CA LEU A 258 -17.17 -11.96 -6.08
C LEU A 258 -17.38 -12.97 -7.22
N LYS A 259 -18.22 -12.63 -8.19
CA LYS A 259 -18.44 -13.41 -9.42
C LYS A 259 -17.77 -12.69 -10.58
N THR A 260 -16.94 -13.41 -11.33
CA THR A 260 -16.28 -12.91 -12.53
C THR A 260 -17.13 -13.21 -13.76
N ASP A 261 -17.34 -12.21 -14.61
CA ASP A 261 -17.99 -12.40 -15.91
C ASP A 261 -16.98 -12.60 -17.04
N SER A 262 -17.47 -12.73 -18.28
CA SER A 262 -16.63 -12.96 -19.46
C SER A 262 -15.74 -11.77 -19.84
N SER A 263 -16.01 -10.56 -19.31
CA SER A 263 -15.17 -9.38 -19.52
C SER A 263 -14.02 -9.29 -18.49
N GLY A 264 -13.99 -10.18 -17.51
CA GLY A 264 -13.06 -10.11 -16.38
C GLY A 264 -13.54 -9.21 -15.25
N SER A 265 -14.67 -8.51 -15.41
CA SER A 265 -15.30 -7.73 -14.35
C SER A 265 -15.77 -8.65 -13.23
N THR A 266 -15.55 -8.22 -11.98
CA THR A 266 -16.00 -8.97 -10.80
C THR A 266 -17.04 -8.19 -10.04
N SER A 267 -18.12 -8.86 -9.62
CA SER A 267 -19.21 -8.20 -8.92
C SER A 267 -19.78 -9.01 -7.76
N SER A 268 -20.37 -8.31 -6.80
CA SER A 268 -21.16 -8.88 -5.71
C SER A 268 -22.36 -8.00 -5.40
N SER A 269 -23.42 -8.60 -4.86
CA SER A 269 -24.58 -7.86 -4.38
C SER A 269 -25.11 -8.41 -3.05
N SER A 270 -25.78 -7.52 -2.31
CA SER A 270 -26.42 -7.83 -1.03
C SER A 270 -27.79 -7.14 -0.96
N PRO A 271 -28.86 -7.86 -0.54
CA PRO A 271 -30.03 -7.18 0.00
C PRO A 271 -29.60 -6.58 1.35
N GLY A 272 -29.32 -5.29 1.35
CA GLY A 272 -28.99 -4.50 2.54
C GLY A 272 -30.20 -4.31 3.45
N LYS A 273 -30.11 -3.31 4.34
CA LYS A 273 -31.21 -2.97 5.25
C LYS A 273 -32.26 -2.13 4.53
N ASP A 274 -33.47 -2.13 5.06
CA ASP A 274 -34.55 -1.21 4.68
C ASP A 274 -34.88 -1.19 3.17
N GLY A 275 -34.70 -2.33 2.48
CA GLY A 275 -35.00 -2.46 1.06
C GLY A 275 -33.90 -1.96 0.12
N ILE A 276 -32.77 -1.49 0.67
CA ILE A 276 -31.61 -1.06 -0.13
C ILE A 276 -30.86 -2.28 -0.65
N THR A 277 -30.47 -2.27 -1.91
CA THR A 277 -29.54 -3.24 -2.47
C THR A 277 -28.15 -2.63 -2.55
N TYR A 278 -27.16 -3.28 -1.93
CA TYR A 278 -25.76 -2.92 -2.07
C TYR A 278 -25.13 -3.72 -3.21
N GLY A 279 -24.30 -3.07 -4.01
CA GLY A 279 -23.55 -3.68 -5.10
C GLY A 279 -22.10 -3.22 -5.10
N LEU A 280 -21.19 -4.13 -5.41
CA LEU A 280 -19.80 -3.82 -5.73
C LEU A 280 -19.52 -4.35 -7.13
N VAL A 281 -18.97 -3.50 -7.99
CA VAL A 281 -18.41 -3.88 -9.28
C VAL A 281 -16.96 -3.43 -9.30
N VAL A 282 -16.05 -4.35 -9.60
CA VAL A 282 -14.65 -4.08 -9.89
C VAL A 282 -14.44 -4.44 -11.35
N GLN A 283 -14.31 -3.41 -12.18
CA GLN A 283 -14.07 -3.52 -13.60
C GLN A 283 -12.57 -3.26 -13.84
N PRO A 284 -11.78 -4.26 -14.26
CA PRO A 284 -10.47 -4.00 -14.83
C PRO A 284 -10.66 -2.94 -15.93
N ASP A 285 -9.92 -1.84 -15.87
CA ASP A 285 -9.98 -0.86 -16.95
C ASP A 285 -9.06 -1.37 -18.06
N PRO A 286 -9.56 -1.90 -19.19
CA PRO A 286 -8.67 -2.51 -20.16
C PRO A 286 -7.97 -1.46 -21.01
N ASP A 287 -8.61 -0.31 -21.30
CA ASP A 287 -8.24 0.50 -22.47
C ASP A 287 -8.59 2.01 -22.39
N GLU A 288 -9.34 2.53 -21.41
CA GLU A 288 -9.80 3.95 -21.47
C GLU A 288 -8.64 4.97 -21.33
N ASP A 289 -7.55 4.61 -20.64
CA ASP A 289 -6.40 5.51 -20.38
C ASP A 289 -5.19 5.28 -21.31
N ARG A 290 -5.32 4.39 -22.31
CA ARG A 290 -4.23 4.13 -23.27
C ARG A 290 -4.14 5.17 -24.38
N GLU A 291 -5.22 5.92 -24.62
CA GLU A 291 -5.26 7.04 -25.56
C GLU A 291 -5.27 8.39 -24.82
N GLU A 292 -4.23 9.20 -25.06
CA GLU A 292 -4.08 10.67 -24.91
C GLU A 292 -5.02 11.46 -23.94
N SER A 293 -5.40 10.88 -22.82
CA SER A 293 -5.90 11.62 -21.67
C SER A 293 -4.73 12.38 -21.02
N ASN A 294 -4.92 13.67 -20.70
CA ASN A 294 -3.96 14.48 -19.94
C ASN A 294 -3.71 13.95 -18.52
N ASP A 295 -4.44 12.92 -18.11
CA ASP A 295 -4.24 12.21 -16.87
C ASP A 295 -3.18 11.12 -17.07
N ASN A 296 -1.98 11.36 -16.57
CA ASN A 296 -0.86 10.42 -16.66
C ASN A 296 -0.95 9.25 -15.66
N ARG A 297 -2.04 9.16 -14.88
CA ARG A 297 -2.23 8.11 -13.89
C ARG A 297 -2.56 6.78 -14.58
N ILE A 298 -2.04 5.69 -14.03
CA ILE A 298 -2.38 4.33 -14.48
C ILE A 298 -3.52 3.82 -13.60
N VAL A 299 -4.71 3.67 -14.20
CA VAL A 299 -5.87 3.06 -13.54
C VAL A 299 -5.86 1.56 -13.80
N ASP A 300 -5.70 0.78 -12.74
CA ASP A 300 -5.75 -0.68 -12.76
C ASP A 300 -7.20 -1.18 -12.87
N ALA A 301 -8.10 -0.55 -12.10
CA ALA A 301 -9.51 -0.85 -12.13
C ALA A 301 -10.38 0.35 -11.76
N ARG A 302 -11.57 0.37 -12.34
CA ARG A 302 -12.70 1.15 -11.84
C ARG A 302 -13.49 0.32 -10.85
N VAL A 303 -13.92 0.96 -9.76
CA VAL A 303 -14.69 0.35 -8.69
C VAL A 303 -15.94 1.18 -8.44
N ASP A 304 -17.11 0.58 -8.65
CA ASP A 304 -18.40 1.19 -8.35
C ASP A 304 -19.01 0.48 -7.13
N LEU A 305 -19.15 1.22 -6.03
CA LEU A 305 -19.91 0.79 -4.85
C LEU A 305 -21.29 1.45 -4.91
N GLY A 306 -22.29 0.67 -5.31
CA GLY A 306 -23.65 1.14 -5.50
C GLY A 306 -24.57 0.81 -4.33
N MET A 307 -25.49 1.72 -4.04
CA MET A 307 -26.61 1.54 -3.13
C MET A 307 -27.89 1.98 -3.84
N ALA A 308 -28.83 1.06 -4.07
CA ALA A 308 -30.06 1.32 -4.79
C ALA A 308 -31.29 1.11 -3.90
N GLU A 309 -32.25 2.04 -3.95
CA GLU A 309 -33.54 1.98 -3.27
C GLU A 309 -34.66 2.38 -4.26
N GLY A 310 -35.50 1.42 -4.65
CA GLY A 310 -36.50 1.64 -5.71
C GLY A 310 -35.85 2.01 -7.05
N ASP A 311 -36.30 3.12 -7.66
CA ASP A 311 -35.75 3.65 -8.92
C ASP A 311 -34.54 4.60 -8.69
N GLY A 312 -34.23 4.94 -7.44
CA GLY A 312 -33.13 5.84 -7.07
C GLY A 312 -31.87 5.09 -6.65
N GLY A 313 -30.70 5.73 -6.80
CA GLY A 313 -29.44 5.13 -6.37
C GLY A 313 -28.31 6.11 -6.12
N GLN A 314 -27.37 5.71 -5.27
CA GLN A 314 -26.11 6.44 -5.03
C GLN A 314 -24.94 5.49 -5.26
N ASN A 315 -23.94 5.96 -6.01
CA ASN A 315 -22.72 5.22 -6.27
C ASN A 315 -21.52 6.03 -5.76
N LEU A 316 -20.69 5.40 -4.94
CA LEU A 316 -19.33 5.86 -4.70
C LEU A 316 -18.45 5.30 -5.81
N VAL A 317 -17.84 6.19 -6.59
CA VAL A 317 -16.93 5.81 -7.67
C VAL A 317 -15.50 5.93 -7.16
N LEU A 318 -14.77 4.82 -7.22
CA LEU A 318 -13.38 4.72 -6.86
C LEU A 318 -12.55 4.20 -8.04
N LEU A 319 -11.28 4.56 -8.07
CA LEU A 319 -10.29 4.02 -8.99
C LEU A 319 -9.18 3.36 -8.19
N LEU A 320 -8.74 2.17 -8.59
CA LEU A 320 -7.50 1.59 -8.15
C LEU A 320 -6.39 2.16 -9.03
N ILE A 321 -5.62 3.09 -8.50
CA ILE A 321 -4.56 3.81 -9.23
C ILE A 321 -3.22 3.36 -8.66
N GLU A 322 -2.42 2.70 -9.47
CA GLU A 322 -1.09 2.19 -9.08
C GLU A 322 -1.17 1.37 -7.77
N GLY A 323 -2.18 0.50 -7.68
CA GLY A 323 -2.47 -0.29 -6.49
C GLY A 323 -3.12 0.46 -5.32
N GLN A 324 -3.37 1.76 -5.39
CA GLN A 324 -4.04 2.51 -4.32
C GLN A 324 -5.48 2.86 -4.66
N LEU A 325 -6.42 2.46 -3.81
CA LEU A 325 -7.83 2.81 -4.01
C LEU A 325 -8.09 4.29 -3.68
N LYS A 326 -8.63 5.04 -4.64
CA LYS A 326 -8.96 6.47 -4.52
C LYS A 326 -10.42 6.74 -4.85
N ILE A 327 -11.10 7.53 -4.02
CA ILE A 327 -12.44 8.07 -4.29
C ILE A 327 -12.31 9.21 -5.30
N VAL A 328 -13.07 9.17 -6.38
CA VAL A 328 -13.00 10.16 -7.46
C VAL A 328 -14.31 10.90 -7.72
N ALA A 329 -15.45 10.27 -7.42
CA ALA A 329 -16.75 10.89 -7.62
C ALA A 329 -17.84 10.22 -6.78
N MET A 330 -18.98 10.90 -6.71
CA MET A 330 -20.24 10.34 -6.25
C MET A 330 -21.31 10.61 -7.31
N ASN A 331 -21.93 9.55 -7.82
CA ASN A 331 -23.03 9.68 -8.76
C ASN A 331 -24.33 9.37 -8.04
N THR A 332 -25.31 10.26 -8.16
CA THR A 332 -26.70 9.99 -7.76
C THR A 332 -27.49 9.68 -9.03
N ALA A 333 -28.00 8.47 -9.17
CA ALA A 333 -29.04 8.18 -10.15
C ALA A 333 -30.33 8.83 -9.63
N GLY A 334 -30.82 9.83 -10.38
CA GLY A 334 -32.09 10.52 -10.13
C GLY A 334 -33.25 9.87 -10.86
#